data_AF-A0ABD4Q5D2-F1
#
_entry.id   AF-A0ABD4Q5D2-F1
#
_cell.length_a   1.000
_cell.length_b   1.000
_cell.length_c   1.000
_cell.angle_alpha   90.00
_cell.angle_beta   90.00
_cell.angle_gamma   90.00
#
_symmetry.space_group_name_H-M   'P 1'
#
loop_
_entity.id
_entity.type
_entity.pdbx_description
1 polymer ?
#
loop_
_entity_poly.entity_id
_entity_poly.type
_entity_poly.pdbx_seq_one_letter_code
_entity_poly.pdbx_strand_id
1 'polypeptide(L)' 'VTTTAHAQTPDTATTAPYLLAGAPTFDLSISQFREDFNSQNPSLPLNEFRAIDSSPDKANLTRAASKINENLYASTALE' A
#
# COMPACT_ATOMS: atom_id res chain seq x y z
N VAL A 1 -2.16 32.74 -9.90
CA VAL A 1 -3.10 31.86 -9.16
C VAL A 1 -2.26 30.82 -8.47
N THR A 2 -2.04 30.99 -7.17
CA THR A 2 -1.18 30.10 -6.37
C THR A 2 -2.08 29.05 -5.76
N THR A 3 -2.06 27.83 -6.29
CA THR A 3 -2.79 26.70 -5.69
C THR A 3 -2.06 26.31 -4.41
N THR A 4 -2.60 26.75 -3.29
CA THR A 4 -2.27 26.25 -1.97
C THR A 4 -2.63 24.77 -1.92
N ALA A 5 -1.61 23.92 -1.90
CA ALA A 5 -1.76 22.54 -1.48
C ALA A 5 -2.27 22.57 -0.03
N HIS A 6 -3.51 22.12 0.17
CA HIS A 6 -4.08 21.87 1.48
C HIS A 6 -3.30 20.68 2.07
N ALA A 7 -2.24 20.97 2.81
CA ALA A 7 -1.66 20.04 3.74
C ALA A 7 -2.73 19.79 4.81
N GLN A 8 -3.45 18.67 4.66
CA GLN A 8 -4.33 18.18 5.70
C GLN A 8 -3.49 17.96 6.96
N THR A 9 -3.95 18.59 8.03
CA THR A 9 -3.56 18.40 9.41
C THR A 9 -3.38 16.92 9.76
N PRO A 10 -2.55 16.56 10.77
CA PRO A 10 -2.46 15.19 11.24
C PRO A 10 -3.72 14.86 12.03
N ASP A 11 -4.83 14.64 11.32
CA ASP A 11 -6.02 14.00 11.84
C ASP A 11 -5.58 12.61 12.29
N THR A 12 -5.52 12.43 13.61
CA THR A 12 -5.27 11.17 14.34
C THR A 12 -5.20 9.99 13.38
N ALA A 13 -3.99 9.59 12.97
CA ALA A 13 -3.81 8.53 12.01
C ALA A 13 -4.48 7.28 12.60
N THR A 14 -5.74 7.07 12.23
CA THR A 14 -6.51 5.92 12.68
C THR A 14 -5.74 4.76 12.13
N THR A 15 -5.05 4.05 13.02
CA THR A 15 -4.27 2.88 12.64
C THR A 15 -5.20 2.01 11.84
N ALA A 16 -4.84 1.83 10.56
CA ALA A 16 -5.73 1.13 9.65
C ALA A 16 -6.01 -0.27 10.25
N PRO A 17 -7.24 -0.81 10.15
CA PRO A 17 -7.61 -2.03 10.87
C PRO A 17 -6.67 -3.21 10.60
N TYR A 18 -6.11 -3.28 9.39
CA TYR A 18 -5.13 -4.27 8.94
C TYR A 18 -3.70 -4.07 9.52
N LEU A 19 -3.50 -3.08 10.39
CA LEU A 19 -2.25 -2.78 11.09
C LEU A 19 -2.35 -3.03 12.60
N LEU A 20 -3.50 -3.51 13.09
CA LEU A 20 -3.70 -3.85 14.50
C LEU A 20 -3.20 -5.28 14.77
N ALA A 21 -2.71 -5.53 15.99
CA ALA A 21 -2.30 -6.87 16.39
C ALA A 21 -3.50 -7.85 16.31
N GLY A 22 -3.30 -9.00 15.68
CA GLY A 22 -4.37 -9.97 15.41
C GLY A 22 -5.25 -9.64 14.20
N ALA A 23 -4.89 -8.62 13.41
CA ALA A 23 -5.49 -8.43 12.09
C ALA A 23 -5.25 -9.65 11.21
N PRO A 24 -6.21 -10.00 10.32
CA PRO A 24 -6.02 -11.11 9.39
C PRO A 24 -4.79 -10.84 8.52
N THR A 25 -3.83 -11.77 8.55
CA THR A 25 -2.72 -11.79 7.62
C THR A 25 -3.21 -12.28 6.27
N PHE A 26 -2.63 -11.79 5.18
CA PHE A 26 -2.91 -12.36 3.87
C PHE A 26 -2.33 -13.79 3.82
N ASP A 27 -3.18 -14.77 3.53
CA ASP A 27 -2.75 -16.16 3.31
C ASP A 27 -1.88 -16.29 2.04
N LEU A 28 -2.09 -15.36 1.10
CA LEU A 28 -1.37 -15.29 -0.17
C LEU A 28 -0.14 -14.39 -0.07
N SER A 29 0.99 -14.88 -0.59
CA SER A 29 2.17 -14.04 -0.84
C SER A 29 1.85 -12.93 -1.85
N ILE A 30 2.55 -11.80 -1.76
CA ILE A 30 2.40 -10.66 -2.70
C ILE A 30 2.46 -11.08 -4.17
N SER A 31 3.36 -12.01 -4.51
CA SER A 31 3.47 -12.52 -5.88
C SER A 31 2.19 -13.24 -6.33
N GLN A 32 1.62 -14.10 -5.47
CA GLN A 32 0.38 -14.83 -5.76
C GLN A 32 -0.81 -13.88 -5.90
N PHE A 33 -0.95 -12.92 -4.98
CA PHE A 33 -1.99 -11.90 -5.07
C PHE A 33 -1.90 -11.12 -6.39
N ARG A 34 -0.69 -10.72 -6.79
CA ARG A 34 -0.46 -9.99 -8.05
C ARG A 34 -0.85 -10.82 -9.27
N GLU A 35 -0.45 -12.08 -9.32
CA GLU A 35 -0.78 -12.97 -10.44
C GLU A 35 -2.29 -13.15 -10.59
N ASP A 36 -2.98 -13.48 -9.50
CA ASP A 36 -4.43 -13.65 -9.49
C ASP A 36 -5.16 -12.34 -9.87
N PHE A 37 -4.76 -11.21 -9.27
CA PHE A 37 -5.32 -9.91 -9.60
C PHE A 37 -5.13 -9.56 -11.08
N ASN A 38 -3.96 -9.81 -11.65
CA ASN A 38 -3.66 -9.51 -13.05
C ASN A 38 -4.45 -10.40 -14.02
N SER A 39 -4.63 -11.67 -13.68
CA SER A 39 -5.50 -12.58 -14.44
C SER A 39 -6.94 -12.11 -14.46
N GLN A 40 -7.45 -11.58 -13.34
CA GLN A 40 -8.80 -11.06 -13.24
C GLN A 40 -8.96 -9.64 -13.83
N ASN A 41 -7.90 -8.83 -13.83
CA ASN A 41 -7.89 -7.42 -14.23
C ASN A 41 -6.84 -7.12 -15.31
N PRO A 42 -7.01 -7.65 -16.54
CA PRO A 42 -6.02 -7.50 -17.61
C PRO A 42 -5.79 -6.05 -18.06
N SER A 43 -6.76 -5.15 -17.82
CA SER A 43 -6.65 -3.73 -18.16
C SER A 43 -5.92 -2.89 -17.10
N LEU A 44 -5.70 -3.43 -15.90
CA LEU A 44 -5.04 -2.75 -14.77
C LEU A 44 -3.99 -3.65 -14.12
N PRO A 45 -2.99 -4.14 -14.85
CA PRO A 45 -2.02 -5.05 -14.28
C PRO A 45 -1.19 -4.36 -13.18
N LEU A 46 -1.08 -5.03 -12.05
CA LEU A 46 -0.13 -4.73 -11.00
C LEU A 46 1.27 -5.18 -11.44
N ASN A 47 2.21 -4.25 -11.38
CA ASN A 47 3.63 -4.52 -11.57
C ASN A 47 4.27 -5.07 -10.28
N GLU A 48 5.59 -5.27 -10.27
CA GLU A 48 6.32 -5.64 -9.06
C GLU A 48 6.17 -4.60 -7.94
N PHE A 49 5.85 -5.11 -6.74
CA PHE A 49 5.84 -4.31 -5.53
C PHE A 49 7.27 -4.03 -5.10
N ARG A 50 7.58 -2.76 -4.90
CA ARG A 50 8.87 -2.30 -4.39
C ARG A 50 8.69 -1.85 -2.95
N ALA A 51 9.60 -2.27 -2.08
CA ALA A 51 9.63 -1.80 -0.70
C ALA A 51 9.82 -0.28 -0.68
N ILE A 52 9.11 0.38 0.23
CA ILE A 52 9.20 1.81 0.49
C ILE A 52 9.66 1.94 1.94
N ASP A 53 10.74 2.69 2.15
CA ASP A 53 11.24 2.99 3.49
C ASP A 53 10.10 3.50 4.37
N SER A 54 9.77 2.73 5.39
CA SER A 54 8.82 3.16 6.42
C SER A 54 9.58 4.01 7.43
N SER A 55 9.00 5.16 7.79
CA SER A 55 9.60 6.05 8.78
C SER A 55 9.96 5.27 10.06
N PRO A 56 11.14 5.52 10.66
CA PRO A 56 11.68 4.73 11.77
C PRO A 56 10.79 4.72 13.03
N ASP A 57 9.80 5.61 13.09
CA ASP A 57 8.80 5.74 14.14
C ASP A 57 7.68 4.69 14.07
N LYS A 58 7.45 4.04 12.90
CA LYS A 58 6.41 3.01 12.70
C LYS A 58 6.99 1.61 12.57
N ALA A 59 7.75 1.23 13.59
CA ALA A 59 8.51 -0.01 13.71
C ALA A 59 7.67 -1.29 13.44
N ASN A 60 8.34 -2.25 12.78
CA ASN A 60 7.95 -3.63 12.46
C ASN A 60 7.10 -3.88 11.21
N LEU A 61 6.87 -2.90 10.34
CA LEU A 61 6.09 -3.12 9.12
C LEU A 61 6.84 -2.67 7.87
N THR A 62 7.06 -3.59 6.94
CA THR A 62 7.62 -3.26 5.62
C THR A 62 6.48 -2.81 4.70
N ARG A 63 6.52 -1.56 4.23
CA ARG A 63 5.58 -1.08 3.20
C ARG A 63 6.13 -1.41 1.83
N ALA A 64 5.26 -1.81 0.91
CA ALA A 64 5.60 -1.95 -0.49
C ALA A 64 4.52 -1.33 -1.38
N ALA A 65 4.90 -0.80 -2.55
CA ALA A 65 3.94 -0.27 -3.52
C ALA A 65 4.30 -0.66 -4.95
N SER A 66 3.27 -0.70 -5.80
CA SER A 66 3.37 -0.96 -7.23
C SER A 66 2.67 0.16 -8.00
N LYS A 67 3.35 0.73 -9.00
CA LYS A 67 2.78 1.76 -9.88
C LYS A 67 1.91 1.10 -10.93
N ILE A 68 0.65 1.52 -11.01
CA ILE A 68 -0.30 1.09 -12.05
C ILE A 68 -0.30 2.12 -13.18
N ASN A 69 -0.41 3.41 -12.85
CA ASN A 69 -0.24 4.52 -13.78
C ASN A 69 0.19 5.79 -13.03
N GLU A 70 0.20 6.96 -13.69
CA GLU A 70 0.64 8.21 -13.08
C GLU A 70 -0.27 8.71 -11.94
N ASN A 71 -1.53 8.31 -11.95
CA ASN A 71 -2.57 8.72 -11.00
C ASN A 71 -2.96 7.62 -10.02
N LEU A 72 -2.49 6.38 -10.20
CA LEU A 72 -2.91 5.22 -9.43
C LEU A 72 -1.74 4.30 -9.06
N TYR A 73 -1.68 3.95 -7.78
CA TYR A 73 -0.70 3.04 -7.21
C TYR A 73 -1.40 2.05 -6.29
N ALA A 74 -0.94 0.80 -6.26
CA ALA A 74 -1.30 -0.18 -5.24
C ALA A 74 -0.27 -0.13 -4.12
N SER A 75 -0.70 -0.30 -2.86
CA SER A 75 0.18 -0.37 -1.70
C SER A 75 -0.20 -1.53 -0.81
N THR A 76 0.79 -2.10 -0.14
CA THR A 76 0.63 -3.22 0.79
C THR A 76 1.58 -3.06 1.97
N ALA A 77 1.23 -3.72 3.06
CA ALA A 77 1.93 -3.77 4.33
C ALA A 77 2.32 -5.22 4.61
N LEU A 78 3.59 -5.46 4.86
CA LEU A 78 4.16 -6.75 5.23
C LEU A 78 4.61 -6.70 6.69
N GLU A 79 4.23 -7.70 7.47
CA GLU A 79 4.73 -7.98 8.83
C GLU A 79 5.96 -8.89 8.77
#